data_AF-A0A7S2HQR3-F1
#
_entry.id   AF-A0A7S2HQR3-F1
#
_cell.length_a   1.000
_cell.length_b   1.000
_cell.length_c   1.000
_cell.angle_alpha   90.00
_cell.angle_beta   90.00
_cell.angle_gamma   90.00
#
_symmetry.space_group_name_H-M   'P 1'
#
loop_
_entity.id
_entity.type
_entity.pdbx_description
1 polymer ?
#
loop_
_entity_poly.entity_id
_entity_poly.type
_entity_poly.pdbx_seq_one_letter_code
_entity_poly.pdbx_strand_id
1 'polypeptide(L)'
;ARRPSPPPRRPAPPRAARAAPGAPRPAGSRKMLRKLLGKDTETYSIAEEFIVTRLASARERLVIEGGRVNTKSETGFNACRLFLLSLDAAAKEMRLDAAPRQYRVAFTINYRTLFPDQARNYRVDVLEASVEQYAVIWVNGDKFEFSAEAMRRAEALQRSWAELGALLERWGQSQSGDQPRGVTRPSRAELRNSLVALDFSWASFEHKYITELIDIEEKARRLVVQAVDHQHCLQRMEAAQVGCDVLATTQQGAAYHQELRKLVSCIAHLNSVANFSRKGRDDLRVEVYLDAVATLRRCDGAEQRGEGAELVAAARLIAQDVVESFDALREYFREVERCLERVDPHLCNNAGLVARLVDWEESWEVGTRYVQREKLLSSLCDIVAEIRVAQRLNPTLQQMCEDCDVEFFLVLPRMIWLRFLARPEQHAELLGSILPHRFRVDKESHTASPELQAFIDWYQATQGLLARAFGGEPAAAERTAWETLVRRVVKGSHEDDALSALKAPLRAEAHAAVEELMHDLERWSIELQRHCPEDWNQCSAIVVQCLTRGGPRPKPGPFKV
;
A
#
# COMPACT_ATOMS: atom_id res chain seq x y z
N ALA A 1 -19.58 29.91 -27.88
CA ALA A 1 -18.51 30.82 -28.35
C ALA A 1 -17.70 30.12 -29.45
N ARG A 2 -17.36 30.85 -30.52
CA ARG A 2 -16.86 30.37 -31.81
C ARG A 2 -15.41 29.82 -31.73
N ARG A 3 -15.13 28.74 -32.46
CA ARG A 3 -13.77 28.23 -32.73
C ARG A 3 -13.06 29.09 -33.80
N PRO A 4 -11.74 29.30 -33.74
CA PRO A 4 -10.98 29.96 -34.80
C PRO A 4 -10.50 28.98 -35.88
N SER A 5 -10.51 29.46 -37.13
CA SER A 5 -10.04 28.80 -38.35
C SER A 5 -8.51 28.79 -38.50
N PRO A 6 -7.92 27.85 -39.26
CA PRO A 6 -6.48 27.78 -39.49
C PRO A 6 -5.98 28.74 -40.60
N PRO A 7 -4.70 29.16 -40.57
CA PRO A 7 -4.11 30.08 -41.55
C PRO A 7 -3.67 29.41 -42.87
N PRO A 8 -3.47 30.19 -43.95
CA PRO A 8 -3.30 29.68 -45.31
C PRO A 8 -1.87 29.23 -45.66
N ARG A 9 -1.78 28.29 -46.61
CA ARG A 9 -0.55 27.71 -47.18
C ARG A 9 0.23 28.72 -48.04
N ARG A 10 1.56 28.72 -47.90
CA ARG A 10 2.51 29.47 -48.74
C ARG A 10 2.89 28.70 -50.03
N PRO A 11 3.26 29.42 -51.12
CA PRO A 11 3.44 28.85 -52.45
C PRO A 11 4.84 28.26 -52.70
N ALA A 12 4.92 27.36 -53.67
CA ALA A 12 6.14 26.69 -54.14
C ALA A 12 7.04 27.62 -54.99
N PRO A 13 8.37 27.46 -54.92
CA PRO A 13 9.31 28.20 -55.78
C PRO A 13 9.49 27.56 -57.17
N PRO A 14 9.99 28.32 -58.17
CA PRO A 14 9.79 28.06 -59.59
C PRO A 14 10.82 27.12 -60.23
N ARG A 15 10.36 26.44 -61.30
CA ARG A 15 11.16 25.75 -62.31
C ARG A 15 12.09 26.72 -63.05
N ALA A 16 13.37 26.40 -63.15
CA ALA A 16 14.32 27.09 -64.01
C ALA A 16 14.87 26.18 -65.12
N ALA A 17 14.58 26.62 -66.35
CA ALA A 17 15.35 26.63 -67.60
C ALA A 17 16.18 25.41 -68.06
N ARG A 18 15.77 24.93 -69.26
CA ARG A 18 16.57 24.26 -70.29
C ARG A 18 17.78 25.11 -70.72
N ALA A 19 18.91 24.45 -70.93
CA ALA A 19 19.95 24.88 -71.88
C ALA A 19 20.53 23.63 -72.59
N ALA A 20 20.75 23.75 -73.89
CA ALA A 20 21.43 22.80 -74.78
C ALA A 20 22.29 23.64 -75.75
N PRO A 21 23.11 23.06 -76.64
CA PRO A 21 24.13 22.02 -76.47
C PRO A 21 25.50 22.46 -77.07
N GLY A 22 26.55 21.66 -76.85
CA GLY A 22 27.66 21.55 -77.81
C GLY A 22 29.06 21.91 -77.31
N ALA A 23 29.92 20.90 -77.15
CA ALA A 23 31.31 20.88 -77.63
C ALA A 23 31.94 19.49 -77.36
N PRO A 24 32.77 18.96 -78.28
CA PRO A 24 33.24 17.58 -78.25
C PRO A 24 34.49 17.43 -77.37
N ARG A 25 34.61 16.31 -76.65
CA ARG A 25 35.85 15.92 -75.96
C ARG A 25 36.18 14.43 -76.13
N PRO A 26 37.47 14.07 -76.10
CA PRO A 26 38.03 12.99 -76.89
C PRO A 26 37.96 11.63 -76.19
N ALA A 27 37.78 10.60 -77.00
CA ALA A 27 37.85 9.21 -76.61
C ALA A 27 39.31 8.80 -76.38
N GLY A 28 39.65 8.46 -75.13
CA GLY A 28 40.94 7.83 -74.84
C GLY A 28 41.38 7.94 -73.38
N SER A 29 40.74 7.19 -72.47
CA SER A 29 41.35 6.74 -71.17
C SER A 29 40.32 6.05 -70.26
N ARG A 30 39.60 5.04 -70.76
CA ARG A 30 38.54 4.35 -69.98
C ARG A 30 38.88 2.92 -69.52
N LYS A 31 40.12 2.45 -69.69
CA LYS A 31 40.50 1.07 -69.32
C LYS A 31 41.45 0.93 -68.12
N MET A 32 42.00 2.00 -67.54
CA MET A 32 42.86 1.90 -66.34
C MET A 32 42.29 2.49 -65.04
N LEU A 33 41.24 3.31 -65.08
CA LEU A 33 40.62 3.90 -63.88
C LEU A 33 39.51 3.04 -63.22
N ARG A 34 39.25 1.82 -63.72
CA ARG A 34 38.26 0.88 -63.15
C ARG A 34 38.83 -0.09 -62.10
N LYS A 35 40.15 -0.05 -61.85
CA LYS A 35 40.83 -0.89 -60.84
C LYS A 35 41.18 -0.16 -59.54
N LEU A 36 40.89 1.14 -59.44
CA LEU A 36 41.16 1.97 -58.24
C LEU A 36 39.90 2.50 -57.54
N LEU A 37 38.71 2.20 -58.09
CA LEU A 37 37.44 2.33 -57.38
C LEU A 37 37.01 0.90 -57.04
N GLY A 38 37.31 0.49 -55.81
CA GLY A 38 36.86 -0.78 -55.26
C GLY A 38 35.37 -0.94 -55.50
N LYS A 39 35.00 -1.84 -56.41
CA LYS A 39 33.68 -2.47 -56.36
C LYS A 39 33.70 -3.26 -55.07
N ASP A 40 33.23 -2.64 -53.99
CA ASP A 40 32.79 -3.38 -52.82
C ASP A 40 31.88 -4.48 -53.34
N THR A 41 32.36 -5.71 -53.27
CA THR A 41 31.65 -6.87 -53.75
C THR A 41 30.37 -6.96 -52.93
N GLU A 42 29.22 -6.71 -53.57
CA GLU A 42 27.88 -6.84 -52.99
C GLU A 42 27.53 -8.29 -52.61
N THR A 43 28.48 -9.21 -52.73
CA THR A 43 28.35 -10.62 -52.36
C THR A 43 28.59 -10.80 -50.87
N TYR A 44 27.73 -11.59 -50.23
CA TYR A 44 27.92 -12.04 -48.85
C TYR A 44 29.17 -12.91 -48.73
N SER A 45 29.90 -12.78 -47.62
CA SER A 45 30.86 -13.82 -47.23
C SER A 45 30.12 -15.09 -46.79
N ILE A 46 30.80 -16.24 -46.76
CA ILE A 46 30.21 -17.50 -46.28
C ILE A 46 29.70 -17.36 -44.83
N ALA A 47 30.44 -16.63 -43.99
CA ALA A 47 30.06 -16.40 -42.60
C ALA A 47 28.86 -15.44 -42.47
N GLU A 48 28.83 -14.37 -43.29
CA GLU A 48 27.67 -13.47 -43.37
C GLU A 48 26.42 -14.21 -43.87
N GLU A 49 26.55 -15.05 -44.89
CA GLU A 49 25.44 -15.85 -45.43
C GLU A 49 24.90 -16.85 -44.39
N PHE A 50 25.79 -17.51 -43.66
CA PHE A 50 25.43 -18.41 -42.57
C PHE A 50 24.66 -17.70 -41.46
N ILE A 51 25.17 -16.55 -40.97
CA ILE A 51 24.53 -15.84 -39.86
C ILE A 51 23.19 -15.21 -40.25
N VAL A 52 23.05 -14.73 -41.49
CA VAL A 52 21.79 -14.20 -42.01
C VAL A 52 20.76 -15.31 -42.17
N THR A 53 21.20 -16.50 -42.61
CA THR A 53 20.34 -17.69 -42.64
C THR A 53 19.86 -18.05 -41.23
N ARG A 54 20.75 -18.03 -40.22
CA ARG A 54 20.37 -18.25 -38.83
C ARG A 54 19.37 -17.21 -38.32
N LEU A 55 19.57 -15.94 -38.67
CA LEU A 55 18.66 -14.85 -38.32
C LEU A 55 17.27 -15.04 -38.95
N ALA A 56 17.21 -15.43 -40.23
CA ALA A 56 15.96 -15.75 -40.92
C ALA A 56 15.23 -16.94 -40.27
N SER A 57 15.94 -18.04 -39.96
CA SER A 57 15.36 -19.17 -39.25
C SER A 57 14.87 -18.80 -37.84
N ALA A 58 15.56 -17.91 -37.14
CA ALA A 58 15.09 -17.41 -35.85
C ALA A 58 13.81 -16.55 -35.98
N ARG A 59 13.66 -15.81 -37.09
CA ARG A 59 12.46 -15.01 -37.42
C ARG A 59 11.24 -15.90 -37.68
N GLU A 60 11.43 -17.04 -38.34
CA GLU A 60 10.37 -18.01 -38.59
C GLU A 60 9.85 -18.68 -37.31
N ARG A 61 10.69 -18.75 -36.27
CA ARG A 61 10.33 -19.30 -34.95
C ARG A 61 9.61 -18.30 -34.05
N LEU A 62 9.50 -17.03 -34.44
CA LEU A 62 8.73 -16.07 -33.64
C LEU A 62 7.27 -16.50 -33.57
N VAL A 63 6.74 -16.55 -32.36
CA VAL A 63 5.31 -16.78 -32.13
C VAL A 63 4.59 -15.48 -32.43
N ILE A 64 3.70 -15.48 -33.43
CA ILE A 64 2.91 -14.31 -33.83
C ILE A 64 1.45 -14.57 -33.47
N GLU A 65 0.90 -13.72 -32.62
CA GLU A 65 -0.51 -13.75 -32.21
C GLU A 65 -1.15 -12.40 -32.54
N GLY A 66 -2.26 -12.41 -33.28
CA GLY A 66 -2.95 -11.18 -33.68
C GLY A 66 -2.10 -10.23 -34.52
N GLY A 67 -1.11 -10.75 -35.28
CA GLY A 67 -0.18 -9.95 -36.08
C GLY A 67 0.94 -9.28 -35.28
N ARG A 68 1.09 -9.61 -34.00
CA ARG A 68 2.14 -9.09 -33.11
C ARG A 68 3.01 -10.24 -32.58
N VAL A 69 4.27 -9.95 -32.28
CA VAL A 69 5.16 -10.94 -31.63
C VAL A 69 4.62 -11.20 -30.22
N ASN A 70 4.31 -12.45 -29.90
CA ASN A 70 3.92 -12.84 -28.56
C ASN A 70 5.16 -12.80 -27.65
N THR A 71 5.21 -11.83 -26.75
CA THR A 71 6.25 -11.69 -25.72
C THR A 71 5.75 -12.11 -24.34
N LYS A 72 4.44 -12.36 -24.19
CA LYS A 72 3.77 -12.63 -22.92
C LYS A 72 3.80 -14.11 -22.52
N SER A 73 3.83 -15.01 -23.49
CA SER A 73 4.06 -16.43 -23.22
C SER A 73 5.55 -16.71 -23.03
N GLU A 74 5.89 -17.66 -22.15
CA GLU A 74 7.28 -18.09 -21.95
C GLU A 74 7.95 -18.54 -23.25
N THR A 75 7.23 -19.31 -24.07
CA THR A 75 7.69 -19.75 -25.40
C THR A 75 7.94 -18.57 -26.33
N GLY A 76 7.00 -17.62 -26.38
CA GLY A 76 7.11 -16.43 -27.22
C GLY A 76 8.27 -15.50 -26.79
N PHE A 77 8.41 -15.27 -25.49
CA PHE A 77 9.53 -14.53 -24.89
C PHE A 77 10.88 -15.15 -25.28
N ASN A 78 11.03 -16.47 -25.11
CA ASN A 78 12.25 -17.19 -25.44
C ASN A 78 12.57 -17.15 -26.94
N ALA A 79 11.57 -17.32 -27.81
CA ALA A 79 11.73 -17.19 -29.25
C ALA A 79 12.18 -15.78 -29.66
N CYS A 80 11.55 -14.75 -29.08
CA CYS A 80 11.91 -13.35 -29.29
C CYS A 80 13.35 -13.06 -28.85
N ARG A 81 13.74 -13.53 -27.67
CA ARG A 81 15.11 -13.41 -27.16
C ARG A 81 16.14 -14.06 -28.10
N LEU A 82 15.87 -15.26 -28.61
CA LEU A 82 16.77 -15.95 -29.56
C LEU A 82 16.91 -15.19 -30.88
N PHE A 83 15.83 -14.59 -31.37
CA PHE A 83 15.87 -13.73 -32.55
C PHE A 83 16.75 -12.49 -32.30
N LEU A 84 16.55 -11.79 -31.18
CA LEU A 84 17.34 -10.60 -30.82
C LEU A 84 18.83 -10.92 -30.65
N LEU A 85 19.18 -12.08 -30.09
CA LEU A 85 20.57 -12.55 -30.02
C LEU A 85 21.15 -12.84 -31.41
N SER A 86 20.36 -13.40 -32.31
CA SER A 86 20.79 -13.65 -33.70
C SER A 86 20.93 -12.35 -34.49
N LEU A 87 20.11 -11.33 -34.19
CA LEU A 87 20.18 -10.00 -34.78
C LEU A 87 21.50 -9.30 -34.44
N ASP A 88 21.87 -9.30 -33.16
CA ASP A 88 23.17 -8.75 -32.72
C ASP A 88 24.36 -9.52 -33.33
N ALA A 89 24.28 -10.85 -33.38
CA ALA A 89 25.32 -11.67 -34.02
C ALA A 89 25.48 -11.35 -35.51
N ALA A 90 24.38 -11.18 -36.25
CA ALA A 90 24.42 -10.80 -37.65
C ALA A 90 25.05 -9.41 -37.85
N ALA A 91 24.69 -8.43 -37.02
CA ALA A 91 25.27 -7.10 -37.08
C ALA A 91 26.78 -7.09 -36.77
N LYS A 92 27.23 -7.92 -35.83
CA LYS A 92 28.65 -8.11 -35.50
C LYS A 92 29.44 -8.76 -36.65
N GLU A 93 28.92 -9.84 -37.22
CA GLU A 93 29.57 -10.55 -38.34
C GLU A 93 29.71 -9.65 -39.58
N MET A 94 28.67 -8.86 -39.86
CA MET A 94 28.68 -7.87 -40.93
C MET A 94 29.51 -6.62 -40.58
N ARG A 95 30.16 -6.56 -39.40
CA ARG A 95 30.98 -5.42 -38.94
C ARG A 95 30.23 -4.09 -39.03
N LEU A 96 28.99 -4.09 -38.54
CA LEU A 96 28.19 -2.88 -38.41
C LEU A 96 28.55 -2.18 -37.11
N ASP A 97 28.77 -0.87 -37.16
CA ASP A 97 28.89 -0.06 -35.95
C ASP A 97 27.57 -0.05 -35.18
N ALA A 98 27.66 -0.09 -33.86
CA ALA A 98 26.48 0.05 -33.01
C ALA A 98 26.03 1.51 -32.99
N ALA A 99 24.72 1.75 -33.01
CA ALA A 99 24.16 3.07 -32.79
C ALA A 99 24.62 3.64 -31.41
N PRO A 100 24.88 4.95 -31.29
CA PRO A 100 25.40 5.54 -30.07
C PRO A 100 24.48 5.32 -28.85
N ARG A 101 25.08 4.85 -27.74
CA ARG A 101 24.39 4.51 -26.48
C ARG A 101 24.95 5.22 -25.24
N GLN A 102 25.65 6.33 -25.46
CA GLN A 102 26.24 7.13 -24.37
C GLN A 102 25.19 7.66 -23.37
N TYR A 103 23.93 7.77 -23.79
CA TYR A 103 22.80 8.15 -22.93
C TYR A 103 22.60 7.18 -21.74
N ARG A 104 23.03 5.91 -21.85
CA ARG A 104 22.91 4.91 -20.77
C ARG A 104 23.69 5.30 -19.50
N VAL A 105 24.68 6.20 -19.61
CA VAL A 105 25.41 6.74 -18.45
C VAL A 105 24.48 7.54 -17.53
N ALA A 106 23.44 8.17 -18.09
CA ALA A 106 22.45 8.93 -17.33
C ALA A 106 21.33 8.06 -16.72
N PHE A 107 21.31 6.75 -17.00
CA PHE A 107 20.31 5.86 -16.41
C PHE A 107 20.54 5.66 -14.91
N THR A 108 19.46 5.38 -14.17
CA THR A 108 19.54 5.01 -12.76
C THR A 108 20.33 3.72 -12.58
N ILE A 109 20.76 3.42 -11.35
CA ILE A 109 21.57 2.23 -11.04
C ILE A 109 20.86 0.93 -11.49
N ASN A 110 19.54 0.85 -11.29
CA ASN A 110 18.73 -0.31 -11.69
C ASN A 110 18.77 -0.52 -13.20
N TYR A 111 18.55 0.53 -13.99
CA TYR A 111 18.63 0.44 -15.45
C TYR A 111 20.06 0.23 -15.96
N ARG A 112 21.09 0.81 -15.33
CA ARG A 112 22.49 0.52 -15.67
C ARG A 112 22.87 -0.93 -15.43
N THR A 113 22.23 -1.63 -14.48
CA THR A 113 22.42 -3.07 -14.29
C THR A 113 21.82 -3.87 -15.45
N LEU A 114 20.68 -3.43 -16.00
CA LEU A 114 20.06 -4.04 -17.17
C LEU A 114 20.79 -3.70 -18.48
N PHE A 115 21.49 -2.56 -18.52
CA PHE A 115 22.20 -2.01 -19.66
C PHE A 115 23.65 -1.63 -19.27
N PRO A 116 24.53 -2.62 -18.99
CA PRO A 116 25.82 -2.38 -18.33
C PRO A 116 26.86 -1.66 -19.19
N ASP A 117 26.70 -1.67 -20.52
CA ASP A 117 27.65 -1.11 -21.46
C ASP A 117 26.96 -0.45 -22.69
N GLN A 118 27.78 -0.02 -23.65
CA GLN A 118 27.31 0.57 -24.91
C GLN A 118 27.03 -0.47 -26.01
N ALA A 119 27.10 -1.78 -25.72
CA ALA A 119 26.75 -2.81 -26.70
C ALA A 119 25.23 -2.80 -26.97
N ARG A 120 24.81 -3.44 -28.07
CA ARG A 120 23.39 -3.38 -28.51
C ARG A 120 22.43 -3.85 -27.43
N ASN A 121 22.73 -5.00 -26.79
CA ASN A 121 21.99 -5.60 -25.68
C ASN A 121 20.47 -5.46 -25.85
N TYR A 122 19.96 -5.91 -27.00
CA TYR A 122 18.53 -5.85 -27.30
C TYR A 122 17.74 -6.65 -26.26
N ARG A 123 16.76 -6.00 -25.63
CA ARG A 123 15.86 -6.59 -24.63
C ARG A 123 14.48 -6.82 -25.20
N VAL A 124 13.84 -7.91 -24.79
CA VAL A 124 12.45 -8.23 -25.18
C VAL A 124 11.49 -7.16 -24.68
N ASP A 125 11.66 -6.71 -23.43
CA ASP A 125 10.82 -5.68 -22.79
C ASP A 125 10.76 -4.36 -23.58
N VAL A 126 11.87 -3.95 -24.20
CA VAL A 126 11.94 -2.73 -25.03
C VAL A 126 11.19 -2.93 -26.35
N LEU A 127 11.31 -4.11 -26.96
CA LEU A 127 10.53 -4.43 -28.16
C LEU A 127 9.04 -4.49 -27.84
N GLU A 128 8.67 -5.20 -26.78
CA GLU A 128 7.30 -5.33 -26.29
C GLU A 128 6.67 -3.95 -26.07
N ALA A 129 7.34 -3.05 -25.36
CA ALA A 129 6.88 -1.69 -25.15
C ALA A 129 6.61 -0.93 -26.46
N SER A 130 7.43 -1.13 -27.49
CA SER A 130 7.22 -0.50 -28.80
C SER A 130 6.07 -1.10 -29.60
N VAL A 131 5.75 -2.39 -29.41
CA VAL A 131 4.65 -3.10 -30.07
C VAL A 131 3.32 -2.75 -29.41
N GLU A 132 3.30 -2.76 -28.08
CA GLU A 132 2.09 -2.51 -27.31
C GLU A 132 1.68 -1.05 -27.36
N GLN A 133 2.62 -0.15 -27.67
CA GLN A 133 2.37 1.28 -27.76
C GLN A 133 1.65 1.76 -26.50
N TYR A 134 2.13 1.32 -25.33
CA TYR A 134 1.60 1.76 -24.05
C TYR A 134 1.73 3.28 -24.00
N ALA A 135 0.66 3.98 -24.37
CA ALA A 135 0.61 5.43 -24.26
C ALA A 135 0.49 5.84 -22.79
N VAL A 136 0.11 4.89 -21.92
CA VAL A 136 -0.26 5.13 -20.53
C VAL A 136 0.30 4.05 -19.62
N ILE A 137 0.85 4.45 -18.47
CA ILE A 137 1.19 3.60 -17.33
C ILE A 137 0.42 4.11 -16.10
N TRP A 138 -0.05 3.19 -15.26
CA TRP A 138 -0.70 3.51 -13.99
C TRP A 138 0.21 3.13 -12.83
N VAL A 139 0.65 4.11 -12.04
CA VAL A 139 1.49 3.88 -10.85
C VAL A 139 0.83 4.57 -9.66
N ASN A 140 0.61 3.84 -8.57
CA ASN A 140 0.02 4.39 -7.34
C ASN A 140 -1.33 5.13 -7.52
N GLY A 141 -2.13 4.73 -8.51
CA GLY A 141 -3.41 5.39 -8.84
C GLY A 141 -3.30 6.55 -9.82
N ASP A 142 -2.08 7.05 -10.07
CA ASP A 142 -1.82 8.12 -11.02
C ASP A 142 -1.62 7.59 -12.44
N LYS A 143 -2.16 8.34 -13.41
CA LYS A 143 -2.03 8.07 -14.84
C LYS A 143 -0.84 8.85 -15.40
N PHE A 144 0.12 8.14 -15.96
CA PHE A 144 1.28 8.72 -16.65
C PHE A 144 1.19 8.44 -18.13
N GLU A 145 1.29 9.48 -18.96
CA GLU A 145 1.30 9.33 -20.41
C GLU A 145 2.71 9.51 -20.97
N PHE A 146 3.11 8.61 -21.87
CA PHE A 146 4.35 8.80 -22.62
C PHE A 146 4.20 9.92 -23.63
N SER A 147 5.29 10.64 -23.88
CA SER A 147 5.28 11.75 -24.81
C SER A 147 4.99 11.30 -26.24
N ALA A 148 4.40 12.19 -27.05
CA ALA A 148 4.24 11.97 -28.49
C ALA A 148 5.59 11.71 -29.21
N GLU A 149 6.71 12.13 -28.62
CA GLU A 149 8.04 11.81 -29.14
C GLU A 149 8.40 10.33 -28.92
N ALA A 150 8.16 9.78 -27.72
CA ALA A 150 8.36 8.35 -27.45
C ALA A 150 7.53 7.49 -28.40
N MET A 151 6.26 7.86 -28.61
CA MET A 151 5.36 7.16 -29.53
C MET A 151 5.86 7.18 -30.99
N ARG A 152 6.32 8.34 -31.49
CA ARG A 152 6.90 8.43 -32.84
C ARG A 152 8.17 7.58 -32.99
N ARG A 153 9.00 7.50 -31.94
CA ARG A 153 10.21 6.65 -31.94
C ARG A 153 9.84 5.16 -31.90
N ALA A 154 8.79 4.78 -31.18
CA ALA A 154 8.24 3.42 -31.21
C ALA A 154 7.75 3.05 -32.62
N GLU A 155 6.99 3.93 -33.28
CA GLU A 155 6.54 3.72 -34.66
C GLU A 155 7.70 3.62 -35.66
N ALA A 156 8.76 4.41 -35.48
CA ALA A 156 9.98 4.31 -36.29
C ALA A 156 10.66 2.94 -36.10
N LEU A 157 10.77 2.46 -34.86
CA LEU A 157 11.28 1.13 -34.55
C LEU A 157 10.43 0.04 -35.19
N GLN A 158 9.10 0.10 -35.06
CA GLN A 158 8.19 -0.89 -35.65
C GLN A 158 8.25 -0.92 -37.18
N ARG A 159 8.43 0.24 -37.83
CA ARG A 159 8.65 0.30 -39.29
C ARG A 159 9.97 -0.36 -39.68
N SER A 160 11.08 -0.01 -39.03
CA SER A 160 12.37 -0.65 -39.31
C SER A 160 12.35 -2.16 -39.02
N TRP A 161 11.60 -2.59 -38.00
CA TRP A 161 11.39 -4.01 -37.68
C TRP A 161 10.62 -4.74 -38.78
N ALA A 162 9.52 -4.17 -39.27
CA ALA A 162 8.74 -4.74 -40.36
C ALA A 162 9.54 -4.81 -41.67
N GLU A 163 10.31 -3.77 -41.99
CA GLU A 163 11.21 -3.74 -43.14
C GLU A 163 12.25 -4.86 -43.08
N LEU A 164 12.91 -5.05 -41.93
CA LEU A 164 13.85 -6.16 -41.75
C LEU A 164 13.15 -7.51 -41.88
N GLY A 165 11.96 -7.65 -41.27
CA GLY A 165 11.14 -8.86 -41.37
C GLY A 165 10.85 -9.25 -42.82
N ALA A 166 10.43 -8.29 -43.65
CA ALA A 166 10.17 -8.52 -45.08
C ALA A 166 11.43 -8.93 -45.86
N LEU A 167 12.60 -8.38 -45.51
CA LEU A 167 13.87 -8.81 -46.09
C LEU A 167 14.22 -10.25 -45.69
N LEU A 168 14.03 -10.62 -44.42
CA LEU A 168 14.31 -11.99 -43.95
C LEU A 168 13.33 -13.02 -44.56
N GLU A 169 12.08 -12.65 -44.78
CA GLU A 169 11.10 -13.47 -45.49
C GLU A 169 11.51 -13.69 -46.97
N ARG A 170 11.92 -12.63 -47.66
CA ARG A 170 12.50 -12.74 -49.03
C ARG A 170 13.76 -13.61 -49.05
N TRP A 171 14.58 -13.54 -48.00
CA TRP A 171 15.77 -14.39 -47.87
C TRP A 171 15.40 -15.87 -47.77
N GLY A 172 14.48 -16.23 -46.86
CA GLY A 172 14.02 -17.61 -46.69
C GLY A 172 13.40 -18.18 -47.97
N GLN A 173 12.54 -17.41 -48.63
CA GLN A 173 11.92 -17.80 -49.92
C GLN A 173 12.95 -18.08 -51.02
N SER A 174 14.08 -17.37 -51.02
CA SER A 174 15.13 -17.59 -52.01
C SER A 174 15.90 -18.91 -51.84
N GLN A 175 15.87 -19.50 -50.62
CA GLN A 175 16.55 -20.75 -50.30
C GLN A 175 15.70 -22.00 -50.55
N SER A 176 14.37 -21.89 -50.51
CA SER A 176 13.46 -23.06 -50.56
C SER A 176 13.35 -23.77 -51.93
N GLY A 177 14.16 -23.43 -52.93
CA GLY A 177 14.21 -24.10 -54.24
C GLY A 177 12.98 -23.91 -55.14
N ASP A 178 11.82 -23.64 -54.57
CA ASP A 178 10.52 -23.49 -55.22
C ASP A 178 10.24 -22.01 -55.55
N GLN A 179 11.16 -21.37 -56.27
CA GLN A 179 11.12 -19.92 -56.48
C GLN A 179 9.90 -19.50 -57.33
N PRO A 180 8.94 -18.72 -56.78
CA PRO A 180 8.01 -17.99 -57.61
C PRO A 180 8.80 -17.00 -58.48
N ARG A 181 8.58 -17.04 -59.79
CA ARG A 181 9.28 -16.19 -60.77
C ARG A 181 9.18 -14.71 -60.36
N GLY A 182 10.28 -14.13 -59.87
CA GLY A 182 10.40 -12.69 -59.63
C GLY A 182 10.87 -12.26 -58.24
N VAL A 183 10.95 -13.16 -57.23
CA VAL A 183 11.47 -12.77 -55.90
C VAL A 183 13.00 -12.75 -55.92
N THR A 184 13.59 -11.56 -55.89
CA THR A 184 15.04 -11.39 -55.80
C THR A 184 15.50 -11.51 -54.35
N ARG A 185 16.57 -12.28 -54.14
CA ARG A 185 17.27 -12.35 -52.85
C ARG A 185 17.75 -10.95 -52.42
N PRO A 186 17.58 -10.55 -51.15
CA PRO A 186 18.08 -9.26 -50.68
C PRO A 186 19.59 -9.11 -50.88
N SER A 187 19.99 -7.98 -51.46
CA SER A 187 21.40 -7.60 -51.59
C SER A 187 22.03 -7.36 -50.22
N ARG A 188 23.36 -7.52 -50.15
CA ARG A 188 24.13 -7.22 -48.94
C ARG A 188 23.92 -5.78 -48.46
N ALA A 189 23.81 -4.84 -49.39
CA ALA A 189 23.57 -3.44 -49.07
C ALA A 189 22.17 -3.20 -48.45
N GLU A 190 21.11 -3.80 -49.02
CA GLU A 190 19.75 -3.70 -48.45
C GLU A 190 19.72 -4.20 -47.01
N LEU A 191 20.31 -5.37 -46.74
CA LEU A 191 20.29 -5.95 -45.40
C LEU A 191 21.13 -5.13 -44.41
N ARG A 192 22.35 -4.71 -44.79
CA ARG A 192 23.18 -3.82 -43.95
C ARG A 192 22.43 -2.55 -43.58
N ASN A 193 21.82 -1.89 -44.57
CA ASN A 193 21.09 -0.64 -44.36
C ASN A 193 19.88 -0.85 -43.43
N SER A 194 19.15 -1.95 -43.60
CA SER A 194 18.03 -2.29 -42.72
C SER A 194 18.46 -2.60 -41.28
N LEU A 195 19.56 -3.34 -41.09
CA LEU A 195 20.12 -3.60 -39.76
C LEU A 195 20.60 -2.33 -39.05
N VAL A 196 21.29 -1.44 -39.78
CA VAL A 196 21.72 -0.13 -39.25
C VAL A 196 20.52 0.74 -38.90
N ALA A 197 19.51 0.80 -39.78
CA ALA A 197 18.29 1.58 -39.54
C ALA A 197 17.53 1.05 -38.32
N LEU A 198 17.40 -0.28 -38.18
CA LEU A 198 16.78 -0.89 -37.01
C LEU A 198 17.55 -0.57 -35.72
N ASP A 199 18.88 -0.71 -35.72
CA ASP A 199 19.69 -0.42 -34.54
C ASP A 199 19.61 1.05 -34.11
N PHE A 200 19.59 1.97 -35.07
CA PHE A 200 19.41 3.39 -34.81
C PHE A 200 18.02 3.70 -34.24
N SER A 201 16.96 3.18 -34.87
CA SER A 201 15.59 3.33 -34.38
C SER A 201 15.42 2.71 -32.99
N TRP A 202 16.08 1.58 -32.71
CA TRP A 202 16.08 0.93 -31.41
C TRP A 202 16.74 1.80 -30.35
N ALA A 203 18.00 2.21 -30.55
CA ALA A 203 18.71 3.05 -29.58
C ALA A 203 17.98 4.39 -29.35
N SER A 204 17.40 4.95 -30.41
CA SER A 204 16.58 6.15 -30.33
C SER A 204 15.33 5.97 -29.46
N PHE A 205 14.59 4.87 -29.64
CA PHE A 205 13.41 4.56 -28.83
C PHE A 205 13.79 4.19 -27.39
N GLU A 206 14.77 3.31 -27.19
CA GLU A 206 15.27 2.89 -25.88
C GLU A 206 15.66 4.11 -25.03
N HIS A 207 16.43 5.04 -25.58
CA HIS A 207 16.78 6.27 -24.87
C HIS A 207 15.53 7.00 -24.37
N LYS A 208 14.60 7.31 -25.28
CA LYS A 208 13.41 8.11 -24.92
C LYS A 208 12.51 7.37 -23.94
N TYR A 209 12.25 6.09 -24.19
CA TYR A 209 11.37 5.25 -23.37
C TYR A 209 11.91 5.06 -21.96
N ILE A 210 13.19 4.67 -21.81
CA ILE A 210 13.79 4.43 -20.50
C ILE A 210 13.95 5.74 -19.72
N THR A 211 14.31 6.85 -20.38
CA THR A 211 14.35 8.16 -19.70
C THR A 211 12.96 8.56 -19.18
N GLU A 212 11.90 8.40 -19.96
CA GLU A 212 10.55 8.70 -19.48
C GLU A 212 10.09 7.74 -18.38
N LEU A 213 10.47 6.46 -18.42
CA LEU A 213 10.23 5.54 -17.31
C LEU A 213 10.93 6.02 -16.03
N ILE A 214 12.19 6.43 -16.11
CA ILE A 214 12.93 6.98 -14.97
C ILE A 214 12.19 8.20 -14.40
N ASP A 215 11.73 9.12 -15.26
CA ASP A 215 10.97 10.31 -14.83
C ASP A 215 9.63 9.93 -14.16
N ILE A 216 8.95 8.90 -14.66
CA ILE A 216 7.70 8.39 -14.07
C ILE A 216 7.99 7.76 -12.71
N GLU A 217 9.01 6.94 -12.60
CA GLU A 217 9.39 6.30 -11.34
C GLU A 217 9.82 7.33 -10.29
N GLU A 218 10.56 8.37 -10.67
CA GLU A 218 10.94 9.48 -9.79
C GLU A 218 9.69 10.21 -9.27
N LYS A 219 8.72 10.49 -10.15
CA LYS A 219 7.43 11.08 -9.76
C LYS A 219 6.64 10.17 -8.83
N ALA A 220 6.64 8.85 -9.10
CA ALA A 220 5.93 7.87 -8.27
C ALA A 220 6.52 7.77 -6.85
N ARG A 221 7.85 7.91 -6.70
CA ARG A 221 8.54 7.95 -5.40
C ARG A 221 8.39 9.29 -4.66
N ARG A 222 7.87 10.33 -5.31
CA ARG A 222 7.80 11.69 -4.74
C ARG A 222 7.09 11.75 -3.39
N LEU A 223 6.05 10.94 -3.18
CA LEU A 223 5.33 10.91 -1.90
C LEU A 223 6.21 10.46 -0.74
N VAL A 224 7.06 9.46 -0.98
CA VAL A 224 8.04 9.00 0.03
C VAL A 224 9.09 10.07 0.27
N VAL A 225 9.58 10.73 -0.79
CA VAL A 225 10.54 11.84 -0.67
C VAL A 225 9.96 12.99 0.16
N GLN A 226 8.70 13.38 -0.08
CA GLN A 226 8.02 14.41 0.70
C GLN A 226 7.87 14.02 2.17
N ALA A 227 7.51 12.76 2.47
CA ALA A 227 7.44 12.27 3.83
C ALA A 227 8.81 12.31 4.54
N VAL A 228 9.88 11.91 3.83
CA VAL A 228 11.27 12.01 4.31
C VAL A 228 11.66 13.46 4.59
N ASP A 229 11.35 14.39 3.69
CA ASP A 229 11.64 15.82 3.86
C ASP A 229 10.94 16.40 5.10
N HIS A 230 9.63 16.14 5.26
CA HIS A 230 8.86 16.59 6.43
C HIS A 230 9.38 15.97 7.73
N GLN A 231 9.75 14.69 7.70
CA GLN A 231 10.34 13.99 8.83
C GLN A 231 11.69 14.60 9.23
N HIS A 232 12.56 14.90 8.26
CA HIS A 232 13.85 15.54 8.51
C HIS A 232 13.67 16.96 9.05
N CYS A 233 12.69 17.72 8.55
CA CYS A 233 12.33 19.02 9.10
C CYS A 233 11.91 18.91 10.58
N LEU A 234 11.02 17.98 10.93
CA LEU A 234 10.62 17.74 12.32
C LEU A 234 11.82 17.38 13.20
N GLN A 235 12.67 16.46 12.74
CA GLN A 235 13.86 16.04 13.47
C GLN A 235 14.82 17.21 13.75
N ARG A 236 14.99 18.11 12.79
CA ARG A 236 15.79 19.34 12.98
C ARG A 236 15.19 20.28 14.01
N MET A 237 13.86 20.41 14.03
CA MET A 237 13.16 21.24 15.01
C MET A 237 13.27 20.65 16.42
N GLU A 238 13.11 19.33 16.57
CA GLU A 238 13.29 18.59 17.82
C GLU A 238 14.73 18.72 18.35
N ALA A 239 15.74 18.56 17.47
CA ALA A 239 17.14 18.68 17.85
C ALA A 239 17.54 20.11 18.27
N ALA A 240 16.83 21.14 17.79
CA ALA A 240 17.07 22.52 18.20
C ALA A 240 16.45 22.85 19.57
N GLN A 241 15.63 21.97 20.14
CA GLN A 241 14.83 22.20 21.34
C GLN A 241 15.19 21.30 22.53
N VAL A 242 16.42 20.78 22.56
CA VAL A 242 16.92 19.93 23.65
C VAL A 242 16.70 20.62 25.01
N GLY A 243 15.78 20.10 25.81
CA GLY A 243 15.50 20.55 27.18
C GLY A 243 14.19 21.32 27.40
N CYS A 244 13.42 21.65 26.35
CA CYS A 244 12.07 22.25 26.49
C CYS A 244 11.00 21.31 25.96
N ASP A 245 9.82 21.30 26.58
CA ASP A 245 8.64 20.62 26.05
C ASP A 245 8.24 21.28 24.72
N VAL A 246 8.57 20.60 23.62
CA VAL A 246 8.32 21.00 22.21
C VAL A 246 6.85 21.34 21.96
N LEU A 247 5.94 20.74 22.73
CA LEU A 247 4.48 20.90 22.56
C LEU A 247 3.90 22.07 23.37
N ALA A 248 4.71 22.78 24.18
CA ALA A 248 4.26 23.96 24.90
C ALA A 248 4.08 25.17 23.95
N THR A 249 3.07 25.99 24.25
CA THR A 249 2.40 27.05 23.46
C THR A 249 3.27 28.24 23.01
N THR A 250 4.49 27.99 22.56
CA THR A 250 5.37 29.00 21.96
C THR A 250 5.12 29.09 20.44
N GLN A 251 5.52 30.21 19.82
CA GLN A 251 5.46 30.38 18.35
C GLN A 251 6.19 29.26 17.59
N GLN A 252 7.23 28.68 18.22
CA GLN A 252 7.99 27.55 17.69
C GLN A 252 7.18 26.24 17.73
N GLY A 253 6.32 26.07 18.75
CA GLY A 253 5.35 24.97 18.81
C GLY A 253 4.31 25.03 17.69
N ALA A 254 3.88 26.23 17.27
CA ALA A 254 2.95 26.38 16.15
C ALA A 254 3.56 25.93 14.81
N ALA A 255 4.83 26.29 14.56
CA ALA A 255 5.56 25.82 13.38
C ALA A 255 5.76 24.31 13.40
N TYR A 256 6.11 23.74 14.57
CA TYR A 256 6.26 22.29 14.75
C TYR A 256 4.94 21.55 14.46
N HIS A 257 3.83 22.02 15.03
CA HIS A 257 2.51 21.46 14.75
C HIS A 257 2.15 21.56 13.27
N GLN A 258 2.46 22.67 12.61
CA GLN A 258 2.20 22.81 11.18
C GLN A 258 2.98 21.78 10.35
N GLU A 259 4.25 21.56 10.66
CA GLU A 259 5.07 20.57 9.96
C GLU A 259 4.59 19.14 10.24
N LEU A 260 4.16 18.87 11.49
CA LEU A 260 3.54 17.61 11.87
C LEU A 260 2.27 17.34 11.06
N ARG A 261 1.41 18.36 10.86
CA ARG A 261 0.21 18.23 10.00
C ARG A 261 0.59 17.83 8.58
N LYS A 262 1.65 18.42 8.02
CA LYS A 262 2.11 18.10 6.66
C LYS A 262 2.61 16.66 6.57
N LEU A 263 3.41 16.21 7.53
CA LEU A 263 3.88 14.82 7.56
C LEU A 263 2.70 13.85 7.64
N VAL A 264 1.76 14.08 8.56
CA VAL A 264 0.57 13.22 8.72
C VAL A 264 -0.29 13.22 7.46
N SER A 265 -0.51 14.37 6.84
CA SER A 265 -1.24 14.45 5.56
C SER A 265 -0.53 13.69 4.45
N CYS A 266 0.81 13.72 4.42
CA CYS A 266 1.60 12.96 3.46
C CYS A 266 1.50 11.45 3.71
N ILE A 267 1.54 11.01 4.98
CA ILE A 267 1.35 9.61 5.39
C ILE A 267 -0.05 9.12 5.03
N ALA A 268 -1.10 9.90 5.30
CA ALA A 268 -2.47 9.54 4.95
C ALA A 268 -2.63 9.38 3.43
N HIS A 269 -1.98 10.23 2.64
CA HIS A 269 -1.97 10.08 1.19
C HIS A 269 -1.12 8.88 0.70
N LEU A 270 0.02 8.59 1.35
CA LEU A 270 0.77 7.37 1.11
C LEU A 270 -0.08 6.12 1.41
N ASN A 271 -0.86 6.17 2.49
CA ASN A 271 -1.73 5.08 2.90
C ASN A 271 -2.76 4.74 1.83
N SER A 272 -3.43 5.75 1.24
CA SER A 272 -4.45 5.51 0.21
C SER A 272 -3.90 4.92 -1.09
N VAL A 273 -2.63 5.17 -1.42
CA VAL A 273 -2.02 4.66 -2.66
C VAL A 273 -1.22 3.37 -2.47
N ALA A 274 -0.67 3.13 -1.28
CA ALA A 274 0.25 2.02 -1.01
C ALA A 274 -0.38 0.88 -0.19
N ASN A 275 -1.35 1.15 0.69
CA ASN A 275 -1.92 0.12 1.56
C ASN A 275 -2.76 -0.91 0.75
N PHE A 276 -2.85 -2.14 1.24
CA PHE A 276 -3.35 -3.34 0.56
C PHE A 276 -4.61 -3.08 -0.28
N SER A 277 -4.52 -3.37 -1.57
CA SER A 277 -5.56 -3.11 -2.59
C SER A 277 -5.92 -1.64 -2.87
N ARG A 278 -5.08 -0.65 -2.48
CA ARG A 278 -5.36 0.80 -2.61
C ARG A 278 -6.64 1.22 -1.89
N LYS A 279 -6.88 0.61 -0.73
CA LYS A 279 -8.05 0.85 0.13
C LYS A 279 -7.71 1.57 1.43
N GLY A 280 -6.45 1.95 1.62
CA GLY A 280 -6.07 2.71 2.81
C GLY A 280 -6.81 4.05 2.87
N ARG A 281 -7.14 4.48 4.08
CA ARG A 281 -7.79 5.76 4.32
C ARG A 281 -6.83 6.93 4.22
N ASP A 282 -7.33 8.06 3.73
CA ASP A 282 -6.61 9.35 3.65
C ASP A 282 -7.19 10.44 4.57
N ASP A 283 -8.20 10.11 5.39
CA ASP A 283 -8.93 11.05 6.23
C ASP A 283 -8.42 11.12 7.69
N LEU A 284 -7.37 10.36 8.01
CA LEU A 284 -6.73 10.32 9.32
C LEU A 284 -5.95 11.62 9.61
N ARG A 285 -6.19 12.24 10.78
CA ARG A 285 -5.73 13.59 11.09
C ARG A 285 -4.76 13.65 12.26
N VAL A 286 -3.88 14.64 12.23
CA VAL A 286 -2.83 14.88 13.25
C VAL A 286 -3.38 15.06 14.67
N GLU A 287 -4.63 15.50 14.81
CA GLU A 287 -5.30 15.64 16.11
C GLU A 287 -5.30 14.32 16.88
N VAL A 288 -5.42 13.16 16.21
CA VAL A 288 -5.37 11.84 16.85
C VAL A 288 -4.06 11.63 17.61
N TYR A 289 -2.94 12.00 16.99
CA TYR A 289 -1.62 11.93 17.62
C TYR A 289 -1.48 12.93 18.77
N LEU A 290 -1.95 14.17 18.59
CA LEU A 290 -1.88 15.19 19.63
C LEU A 290 -2.70 14.82 20.87
N ASP A 291 -3.91 14.28 20.67
CA ASP A 291 -4.79 13.81 21.73
C ASP A 291 -4.21 12.58 22.45
N ALA A 292 -3.51 11.71 21.71
CA ALA A 292 -2.78 10.58 22.29
C ALA A 292 -1.63 11.05 23.19
N VAL A 293 -0.80 11.99 22.73
CA VAL A 293 0.28 12.57 23.55
C VAL A 293 -0.28 13.29 24.78
N ALA A 294 -1.36 14.05 24.64
CA ALA A 294 -2.05 14.68 25.77
C ALA A 294 -2.58 13.64 26.77
N THR A 295 -3.11 12.52 26.27
CA THR A 295 -3.59 11.41 27.10
C THR A 295 -2.46 10.75 27.88
N LEU A 296 -1.31 10.47 27.24
CA LEU A 296 -0.13 9.93 27.93
C LEU A 296 0.35 10.85 29.05
N ARG A 297 0.39 12.16 28.83
CA ARG A 297 0.75 13.16 29.87
C ARG A 297 -0.23 13.13 31.04
N ARG A 298 -1.54 12.98 30.77
CA ARG A 298 -2.55 12.83 31.83
C ARG A 298 -2.33 11.55 32.63
N CYS A 299 -2.03 10.43 31.97
CA CYS A 299 -1.68 9.17 32.62
C CYS A 299 -0.43 9.30 33.51
N ASP A 300 0.64 9.93 33.01
CA ASP A 300 1.86 10.18 33.77
C ASP A 300 1.59 11.01 35.03
N GLY A 301 0.79 12.07 34.89
CA GLY A 301 0.38 12.91 36.02
C GLY A 301 -0.49 12.17 37.05
N ALA A 302 -1.39 11.29 36.59
CA ALA A 302 -2.23 10.47 37.46
C ALA A 302 -1.41 9.46 38.27
N GLU A 303 -0.47 8.77 37.61
CA GLU A 303 0.44 7.83 38.28
C GLU A 303 1.34 8.52 39.31
N GLN A 304 1.85 9.72 39.00
CA GLN A 304 2.63 10.52 39.96
C GLN A 304 1.81 10.94 41.20
N ARG A 305 0.50 11.13 41.05
CA ARG A 305 -0.43 11.41 42.17
C ARG A 305 -0.87 10.15 42.92
N GLY A 306 -0.48 8.96 42.46
CA GLY A 306 -0.94 7.69 43.02
C GLY A 306 -2.42 7.40 42.72
N GLU A 307 -3.01 8.03 41.70
CA GLU A 307 -4.33 7.68 41.20
C GLU A 307 -4.27 6.28 40.58
N GLY A 308 -5.33 5.47 40.78
CA GLY A 308 -5.31 4.03 40.50
C GLY A 308 -4.75 3.69 39.11
N ALA A 309 -3.55 3.09 39.08
CA ALA A 309 -2.84 2.73 37.84
C ALA A 309 -3.70 1.90 36.87
N GLU A 310 -4.59 1.06 37.44
CA GLU A 310 -5.56 0.25 36.70
C GLU A 310 -6.54 1.09 35.87
N LEU A 311 -6.97 2.26 36.36
CA LEU A 311 -7.92 3.13 35.68
C LEU A 311 -7.29 3.87 34.49
N VAL A 312 -5.98 4.08 34.50
CA VAL A 312 -5.28 4.79 33.41
C VAL A 312 -4.53 3.85 32.47
N ALA A 313 -4.38 2.57 32.82
CA ALA A 313 -3.64 1.59 32.04
C ALA A 313 -4.20 1.41 30.62
N ALA A 314 -5.53 1.30 30.46
CA ALA A 314 -6.14 1.14 29.14
C ALA A 314 -5.95 2.40 28.27
N ALA A 315 -6.16 3.60 28.84
CA ALA A 315 -5.92 4.86 28.15
C ALA A 315 -4.45 5.02 27.72
N ARG A 316 -3.52 4.70 28.62
CA ARG A 316 -2.08 4.72 28.34
C ARG A 316 -1.76 3.77 27.18
N LEU A 317 -2.26 2.55 27.22
CA LEU A 317 -1.98 1.53 26.20
C LEU A 317 -2.43 1.99 24.80
N ILE A 318 -3.67 2.46 24.68
CA ILE A 318 -4.23 2.90 23.38
C ILE A 318 -3.49 4.14 22.86
N ALA A 319 -3.23 5.11 23.74
CA ALA A 319 -2.50 6.32 23.36
C ALA A 319 -1.04 6.02 22.97
N GLN A 320 -0.39 5.10 23.68
CA GLN A 320 0.95 4.63 23.35
C GLN A 320 0.99 3.94 21.98
N ASP A 321 -0.04 3.17 21.63
CA ASP A 321 -0.17 2.51 20.33
C ASP A 321 -0.15 3.51 19.15
N VAL A 322 -0.89 4.60 19.30
CA VAL A 322 -0.95 5.69 18.31
C VAL A 322 0.41 6.36 18.15
N VAL A 323 1.11 6.62 19.26
CA VAL A 323 2.43 7.26 19.25
C VAL A 323 3.50 6.34 18.67
N GLU A 324 3.54 5.07 19.12
CA GLU A 324 4.52 4.09 18.67
C GLU A 324 4.38 3.76 17.18
N SER A 325 3.15 3.62 16.67
CA SER A 325 2.91 3.39 15.24
C SER A 325 3.33 4.58 14.37
N PHE A 326 3.14 5.81 14.85
CA PHE A 326 3.64 7.02 14.20
C PHE A 326 5.17 7.10 14.22
N ASP A 327 5.80 6.86 15.38
CA ASP A 327 7.25 6.85 15.52
C ASP A 327 7.91 5.75 14.68
N ALA A 328 7.25 4.60 14.54
CA ALA A 328 7.65 3.51 13.66
C ALA A 328 7.70 3.93 12.18
N LEU A 329 6.71 4.69 11.69
CA LEU A 329 6.73 5.25 10.33
C LEU A 329 7.83 6.30 10.17
N ARG A 330 8.01 7.16 11.18
CA ARG A 330 9.09 8.14 11.20
C ARG A 330 10.46 7.50 11.12
N GLU A 331 10.68 6.38 11.82
CA GLU A 331 11.91 5.60 11.74
C GLU A 331 12.09 4.96 10.36
N TYR A 332 11.01 4.40 9.80
CA TYR A 332 11.03 3.87 8.43
C TYR A 332 11.49 4.93 7.42
N PHE A 333 11.00 6.17 7.51
CA PHE A 333 11.44 7.24 6.61
C PHE A 333 12.92 7.61 6.79
N ARG A 334 13.46 7.58 8.02
CA ARG A 334 14.91 7.79 8.27
C ARG A 334 15.77 6.70 7.65
N GLU A 335 15.29 5.45 7.64
CA GLU A 335 15.98 4.33 7.00
C GLU A 335 15.95 4.46 5.47
N VAL A 336 14.77 4.76 4.91
CA VAL A 336 14.56 4.92 3.46
C VAL A 336 15.34 6.08 2.87
N GLU A 337 15.53 7.17 3.60
CA GLU A 337 16.33 8.32 3.17
C GLU A 337 17.71 7.89 2.65
N ARG A 338 18.30 6.85 3.24
CA ARG A 338 19.64 6.34 2.89
C ARG A 338 19.67 5.50 1.62
N CYS A 339 18.52 5.11 1.09
CA CYS A 339 18.43 4.22 -0.07
C CYS A 339 17.13 4.43 -0.88
N LEU A 340 16.76 5.68 -1.16
CA LEU A 340 15.56 6.03 -1.93
C LEU A 340 15.51 5.35 -3.30
N GLU A 341 16.66 5.10 -3.92
CA GLU A 341 16.81 4.40 -5.20
C GLU A 341 16.39 2.93 -5.17
N ARG A 342 16.29 2.34 -3.97
CA ARG A 342 15.85 0.95 -3.75
C ARG A 342 14.34 0.83 -3.52
N VAL A 343 13.64 1.94 -3.28
CA VAL A 343 12.19 1.94 -3.11
C VAL A 343 11.52 1.61 -4.44
N ASP A 344 10.68 0.58 -4.46
CA ASP A 344 9.89 0.25 -5.64
C ASP A 344 8.92 1.41 -5.93
N PRO A 345 8.92 1.96 -7.16
CA PRO A 345 8.01 3.04 -7.53
C PRO A 345 6.53 2.64 -7.43
N HIS A 346 6.19 1.36 -7.52
CA HIS A 346 4.89 0.84 -7.09
C HIS A 346 4.90 0.65 -5.58
N LEU A 347 4.36 1.62 -4.84
CA LEU A 347 4.57 1.72 -3.41
C LEU A 347 4.03 0.51 -2.63
N CYS A 348 2.98 -0.14 -3.15
CA CYS A 348 2.41 -1.37 -2.58
C CYS A 348 3.36 -2.58 -2.61
N ASN A 349 4.43 -2.55 -3.42
CA ASN A 349 5.43 -3.62 -3.45
C ASN A 349 6.46 -3.50 -2.32
N ASN A 350 6.53 -2.35 -1.64
CA ASN A 350 7.44 -2.14 -0.52
C ASN A 350 6.81 -2.71 0.76
N ALA A 351 7.02 -4.01 1.02
CA ALA A 351 6.37 -4.73 2.12
C ALA A 351 6.60 -4.05 3.49
N GLY A 352 7.78 -3.48 3.70
CA GLY A 352 8.09 -2.69 4.90
C GLY A 352 7.17 -1.47 5.05
N LEU A 353 7.02 -0.65 4.00
CA LEU A 353 6.13 0.51 4.01
C LEU A 353 4.68 0.10 4.29
N VAL A 354 4.18 -0.90 3.56
CA VAL A 354 2.79 -1.37 3.68
C VAL A 354 2.50 -1.84 5.09
N ALA A 355 3.39 -2.65 5.69
CA ALA A 355 3.20 -3.12 7.06
C ALA A 355 3.11 -1.97 8.08
N ARG A 356 3.91 -0.91 7.91
CA ARG A 356 3.88 0.27 8.78
C ARG A 356 2.63 1.12 8.58
N LEU A 357 2.18 1.26 7.34
CA LEU A 357 0.95 1.99 7.02
C LEU A 357 -0.30 1.29 7.57
N VAL A 358 -0.38 -0.04 7.47
CA VAL A 358 -1.45 -0.84 8.09
C VAL A 358 -1.48 -0.63 9.61
N ASP A 359 -0.35 -0.82 10.28
CA ASP A 359 -0.26 -0.68 11.74
C ASP A 359 -0.62 0.74 12.22
N TRP A 360 -0.17 1.74 11.46
CA TRP A 360 -0.52 3.13 11.70
C TRP A 360 -2.01 3.40 11.50
N GLU A 361 -2.60 2.95 10.39
CA GLU A 361 -4.03 3.10 10.13
C GLU A 361 -4.88 2.45 11.23
N GLU A 362 -4.61 1.18 11.56
CA GLU A 362 -5.34 0.44 12.60
C GLU A 362 -5.26 1.16 13.96
N SER A 363 -4.05 1.56 14.37
CA SER A 363 -3.85 2.27 15.65
C SER A 363 -4.54 3.64 15.66
N TRP A 364 -4.54 4.35 14.53
CA TRP A 364 -5.15 5.67 14.41
C TRP A 364 -6.67 5.64 14.30
N GLU A 365 -7.26 4.59 13.73
CA GLU A 365 -8.70 4.38 13.79
C GLU A 365 -9.18 4.17 15.23
N VAL A 366 -8.43 3.37 16.01
CA VAL A 366 -8.67 3.18 17.43
C VAL A 366 -8.49 4.51 18.18
N GLY A 367 -7.41 5.26 17.89
CA GLY A 367 -7.19 6.59 18.45
C GLY A 367 -8.35 7.55 18.17
N THR A 368 -8.81 7.61 16.93
CA THR A 368 -9.96 8.43 16.50
C THR A 368 -11.23 8.06 17.28
N ARG A 369 -11.47 6.76 17.47
CA ARG A 369 -12.69 6.26 18.13
C ARG A 369 -12.66 6.45 19.65
N TYR A 370 -11.54 6.11 20.29
CA TYR A 370 -11.44 6.05 21.74
C TYR A 370 -10.74 7.27 22.31
N VAL A 371 -9.54 7.63 21.84
CA VAL A 371 -8.72 8.69 22.44
C VAL A 371 -9.36 10.07 22.29
N GLN A 372 -9.94 10.36 21.12
CA GLN A 372 -10.59 11.66 20.88
C GLN A 372 -11.96 11.81 21.57
N ARG A 373 -12.55 10.71 22.06
CA ARG A 373 -13.86 10.69 22.70
C ARG A 373 -13.72 10.37 24.18
N GLU A 374 -13.46 11.40 24.98
CA GLU A 374 -13.09 11.28 26.40
C GLU A 374 -14.04 10.41 27.25
N LYS A 375 -15.35 10.55 27.05
CA LYS A 375 -16.37 9.74 27.74
C LYS A 375 -16.30 8.25 27.36
N LEU A 376 -16.07 7.96 26.08
CA LEU A 376 -15.93 6.60 25.57
C LEU A 376 -14.63 5.95 26.09
N LEU A 377 -13.52 6.71 26.09
CA LEU A 377 -12.26 6.28 26.70
C LEU A 377 -12.42 5.97 28.20
N SER A 378 -13.07 6.87 28.94
CA SER A 378 -13.32 6.70 30.37
C SER A 378 -14.17 5.46 30.67
N SER A 379 -15.23 5.24 29.87
CA SER A 379 -16.07 4.03 29.95
C SER A 379 -15.24 2.76 29.76
N LEU A 380 -14.42 2.74 28.71
CA LEU A 380 -13.55 1.60 28.39
C LEU A 380 -12.55 1.33 29.52
N CYS A 381 -11.90 2.37 30.05
CA CYS A 381 -10.96 2.25 31.15
C CYS A 381 -11.60 1.65 32.41
N ASP A 382 -12.79 2.12 32.76
CA ASP A 382 -13.56 1.63 33.91
C ASP A 382 -13.99 0.16 33.73
N ILE A 383 -14.39 -0.24 32.52
CA ILE A 383 -14.69 -1.64 32.18
C ILE A 383 -13.45 -2.52 32.31
N VAL A 384 -12.32 -2.11 31.75
CA VAL A 384 -11.05 -2.87 31.82
C VAL A 384 -10.61 -3.04 33.28
N ALA A 385 -10.63 -1.96 34.07
CA ALA A 385 -10.29 -2.01 35.47
C ALA A 385 -11.22 -2.97 36.24
N GLU A 386 -12.51 -2.98 35.93
CA GLU A 386 -13.47 -3.85 36.60
C GLU A 386 -13.35 -5.32 36.18
N ILE A 387 -13.04 -5.59 34.91
CA ILE A 387 -12.73 -6.96 34.47
C ILE A 387 -11.46 -7.47 35.17
N ARG A 388 -10.44 -6.62 35.39
CA ARG A 388 -9.27 -7.01 36.19
C ARG A 388 -9.60 -7.29 37.65
N VAL A 389 -10.55 -6.57 38.24
CA VAL A 389 -11.11 -6.92 39.57
C VAL A 389 -11.79 -8.29 39.51
N ALA A 390 -12.61 -8.55 38.48
CA ALA A 390 -13.28 -9.83 38.28
C ALA A 390 -12.29 -11.00 38.11
N GLN A 391 -11.19 -10.80 37.37
CA GLN A 391 -10.12 -11.79 37.22
C GLN A 391 -9.49 -12.18 38.57
N ARG A 392 -9.32 -11.22 39.49
CA ARG A 392 -8.82 -11.50 40.85
C ARG A 392 -9.85 -12.25 41.71
N LEU A 393 -11.13 -11.98 41.50
CA LEU A 393 -12.23 -12.66 42.21
C LEU A 393 -12.47 -14.08 41.69
N ASN A 394 -12.15 -14.33 40.42
CA ASN A 394 -12.33 -15.63 39.77
C ASN A 394 -11.16 -15.95 38.83
N PRO A 395 -10.19 -16.77 39.28
CA PRO A 395 -9.02 -17.15 38.48
C PRO A 395 -9.36 -17.83 37.14
N THR A 396 -10.52 -18.47 37.01
CA THR A 396 -10.95 -19.06 35.73
C THR A 396 -11.11 -17.97 34.67
N LEU A 397 -11.61 -16.78 35.02
CA LEU A 397 -11.70 -15.65 34.09
C LEU A 397 -10.32 -15.16 33.66
N GLN A 398 -9.36 -15.14 34.59
CA GLN A 398 -7.98 -14.79 34.26
C GLN A 398 -7.40 -15.77 33.24
N GLN A 399 -7.57 -17.07 33.48
CA GLN A 399 -7.10 -18.11 32.57
C GLN A 399 -7.76 -18.00 31.19
N MET A 400 -9.08 -17.77 31.12
CA MET A 400 -9.78 -17.55 29.85
C MET A 400 -9.20 -16.38 29.05
N CYS A 401 -8.80 -15.29 29.72
CA CYS A 401 -8.15 -14.15 29.06
C CYS A 401 -6.75 -14.47 28.56
N GLU A 402 -5.95 -15.20 29.35
CA GLU A 402 -4.56 -15.55 29.02
C GLU A 402 -4.50 -16.56 27.86
N ASP A 403 -5.41 -17.54 27.85
CA ASP A 403 -5.49 -18.59 26.84
C ASP A 403 -6.29 -18.16 25.59
N CYS A 404 -6.84 -16.94 25.58
CA CYS A 404 -7.78 -16.46 24.55
C CYS A 404 -8.93 -17.45 24.31
N ASP A 405 -9.50 -17.99 25.39
CA ASP A 405 -10.56 -18.99 25.36
C ASP A 405 -11.81 -18.46 24.63
N VAL A 406 -12.46 -19.30 23.83
CA VAL A 406 -13.72 -18.96 23.15
C VAL A 406 -14.85 -18.64 24.14
N GLU A 407 -14.84 -19.24 25.33
CA GLU A 407 -15.79 -18.94 26.40
C GLU A 407 -15.62 -17.51 26.93
N PHE A 408 -14.42 -16.92 26.85
CA PHE A 408 -14.20 -15.52 27.21
C PHE A 408 -15.10 -14.59 26.40
N PHE A 409 -15.30 -14.89 25.11
CA PHE A 409 -16.15 -14.08 24.24
C PHE A 409 -17.65 -14.24 24.53
N LEU A 410 -18.05 -15.26 25.30
CA LEU A 410 -19.41 -15.39 25.84
C LEU A 410 -19.57 -14.64 27.16
N VAL A 411 -18.51 -14.57 27.97
CA VAL A 411 -18.49 -13.93 29.29
C VAL A 411 -18.31 -12.40 29.17
N LEU A 412 -17.42 -11.94 28.30
CA LEU A 412 -17.08 -10.53 28.12
C LEU A 412 -18.30 -9.61 27.86
N PRO A 413 -19.21 -9.91 26.91
CA PRO A 413 -20.38 -9.05 26.68
C PRO A 413 -21.31 -9.01 27.89
N ARG A 414 -21.41 -10.09 28.67
CA ARG A 414 -22.19 -10.13 29.92
C ARG A 414 -21.54 -9.26 31.00
N MET A 415 -20.22 -9.27 31.12
CA MET A 415 -19.47 -8.39 32.04
C MET A 415 -19.65 -6.91 31.69
N ILE A 416 -19.59 -6.56 30.40
CA ILE A 416 -19.83 -5.19 29.93
C ILE A 416 -21.26 -4.75 30.26
N TRP A 417 -22.26 -5.61 30.01
CA TRP A 417 -23.64 -5.32 30.39
C TRP A 417 -23.82 -5.15 31.89
N LEU A 418 -23.27 -6.07 32.69
CA LEU A 418 -23.35 -6.00 34.14
C LEU A 418 -22.75 -4.67 34.66
N ARG A 419 -21.65 -4.23 34.05
CA ARG A 419 -21.04 -2.94 34.38
C ARG A 419 -21.87 -1.74 33.93
N PHE A 420 -22.46 -1.79 32.74
CA PHE A 420 -23.40 -0.77 32.29
C PHE A 420 -24.61 -0.66 33.23
N LEU A 421 -25.22 -1.76 33.62
CA LEU A 421 -26.40 -1.77 34.50
C LEU A 421 -26.10 -1.16 35.88
N ALA A 422 -24.88 -1.38 36.39
CA ALA A 422 -24.41 -0.75 37.62
C ALA A 422 -24.23 0.77 37.48
N ARG A 423 -23.85 1.28 36.30
CA ARG A 423 -23.59 2.71 36.05
C ARG A 423 -24.04 3.14 34.64
N PRO A 424 -25.36 3.24 34.37
CA PRO A 424 -25.86 3.43 33.01
C PRO A 424 -25.36 4.73 32.37
N GLU A 425 -25.34 5.83 33.13
CA GLU A 425 -24.90 7.14 32.65
C GLU A 425 -23.43 7.17 32.24
N GLN A 426 -22.58 6.42 32.96
CA GLN A 426 -21.14 6.37 32.68
C GLN A 426 -20.87 5.63 31.37
N HIS A 427 -21.61 4.55 31.09
CA HIS A 427 -21.32 3.61 30.00
C HIS A 427 -22.27 3.75 28.79
N ALA A 428 -23.23 4.69 28.84
CA ALA A 428 -24.20 4.92 27.78
C ALA A 428 -23.57 5.28 26.44
N GLU A 429 -22.47 6.04 26.40
CA GLU A 429 -21.83 6.39 25.13
C GLU A 429 -21.16 5.17 24.47
N LEU A 430 -20.51 4.30 25.27
CA LEU A 430 -19.90 3.08 24.75
C LEU A 430 -20.97 2.13 24.20
N LEU A 431 -21.99 1.80 24.99
CA LEU A 431 -23.06 0.92 24.51
C LEU A 431 -23.90 1.56 23.41
N GLY A 432 -24.14 2.87 23.45
CA GLY A 432 -24.81 3.60 22.38
C GLY A 432 -24.06 3.57 21.06
N SER A 433 -22.73 3.43 21.10
CA SER A 433 -21.92 3.26 19.88
C SER A 433 -22.01 1.88 19.25
N ILE A 434 -22.45 0.85 19.99
CA ILE A 434 -22.54 -0.56 19.54
C ILE A 434 -24.01 -0.98 19.33
N LEU A 435 -24.94 -0.42 20.11
CA LEU A 435 -26.38 -0.69 20.08
C LEU A 435 -27.18 0.62 19.89
N PRO A 436 -26.98 1.35 18.79
CA PRO A 436 -27.60 2.65 18.59
C PRO A 436 -29.13 2.61 18.65
N HIS A 437 -29.79 1.50 18.32
CA HIS A 437 -31.26 1.38 18.41
C HIS A 437 -31.81 1.30 19.85
N ARG A 438 -30.96 1.02 20.84
CA ARG A 438 -31.33 0.98 22.26
C ARG A 438 -31.23 2.32 22.96
N PHE A 439 -30.65 3.32 22.29
CA PHE A 439 -30.47 4.67 22.80
C PHE A 439 -31.09 5.67 21.82
N ARG A 440 -32.03 6.49 22.28
CA ARG A 440 -32.49 7.61 21.45
C ARG A 440 -31.45 8.72 21.51
N VAL A 441 -31.08 9.23 20.34
CA VAL A 441 -30.18 10.36 20.19
C VAL A 441 -31.03 11.63 20.24
N ASP A 442 -31.27 12.13 21.44
CA ASP A 442 -31.68 13.52 21.62
C ASP A 442 -30.42 14.39 21.70
N LYS A 443 -30.51 15.62 21.20
CA LYS A 443 -29.36 16.50 20.84
C LYS A 443 -28.23 16.62 21.89
N GLU A 444 -28.46 16.26 23.15
CA GLU A 444 -27.47 16.33 24.23
C GLU A 444 -27.49 15.11 25.19
N SER A 445 -28.37 14.13 25.00
CA SER A 445 -28.51 13.00 25.94
C SER A 445 -28.90 11.69 25.26
N HIS A 446 -28.27 10.60 25.69
CA HIS A 446 -28.66 9.24 25.33
C HIS A 446 -29.76 8.77 26.27
N THR A 447 -31.02 8.79 25.81
CA THR A 447 -32.13 8.24 26.59
C THR A 447 -32.30 6.76 26.28
N ALA A 448 -32.31 5.92 27.32
CA ALA A 448 -32.50 4.48 27.17
C ALA A 448 -33.88 4.17 26.60
N SER A 449 -33.97 3.17 25.72
CA SER A 449 -35.26 2.63 25.29
C SER A 449 -36.07 2.10 26.49
N PRO A 450 -37.41 2.06 26.43
CA PRO A 450 -38.22 1.55 27.54
C PRO A 450 -37.85 0.13 27.97
N GLU A 451 -37.49 -0.74 27.02
CA GLU A 451 -37.04 -2.11 27.31
C GLU A 451 -35.69 -2.10 28.06
N LEU A 452 -34.75 -1.24 27.63
CA LEU A 452 -33.47 -1.08 28.33
C LEU A 452 -33.66 -0.47 29.73
N GLN A 453 -34.57 0.49 29.90
CA GLN A 453 -34.88 1.07 31.20
C GLN A 453 -35.46 0.02 32.15
N ALA A 454 -36.41 -0.80 31.67
CA ALA A 454 -36.96 -1.89 32.46
C ALA A 454 -35.87 -2.88 32.91
N PHE A 455 -34.87 -3.14 32.05
CA PHE A 455 -33.73 -3.99 32.40
C PHE A 455 -32.82 -3.36 33.47
N ILE A 456 -32.57 -2.04 33.39
CA ILE A 456 -31.85 -1.29 34.44
C ILE A 456 -32.59 -1.37 35.78
N ASP A 457 -33.89 -1.10 35.78
CA ASP A 457 -34.72 -1.10 37.00
C ASP A 457 -34.73 -2.49 37.66
N TRP A 458 -34.77 -3.54 36.85
CA TRP A 458 -34.76 -4.92 37.33
C TRP A 458 -33.40 -5.35 37.89
N TYR A 459 -32.30 -4.94 37.26
CA TYR A 459 -30.96 -5.12 37.83
C TYR A 459 -30.85 -4.46 39.21
N GLN A 460 -31.33 -3.22 39.35
CA GLN A 460 -31.31 -2.50 40.63
C GLN A 460 -32.13 -3.21 41.71
N ALA A 461 -33.32 -3.72 41.35
CA ALA A 461 -34.14 -4.51 42.25
C ALA A 461 -33.43 -5.79 42.72
N THR A 462 -32.78 -6.50 41.80
CA THR A 462 -32.03 -7.73 42.08
C THR A 462 -30.81 -7.46 42.97
N GLN A 463 -30.06 -6.39 42.69
CA GLN A 463 -28.92 -5.97 43.51
C GLN A 463 -29.37 -5.57 44.92
N GLY A 464 -30.45 -4.82 45.05
CA GLY A 464 -31.03 -4.45 46.35
C GLY A 464 -31.56 -5.64 47.15
N LEU A 465 -32.09 -6.68 46.48
CA LEU A 465 -32.47 -7.93 47.11
C LEU A 465 -31.25 -8.70 47.65
N LEU A 466 -30.20 -8.83 46.84
CA LEU A 466 -28.94 -9.47 47.27
C LEU A 466 -28.31 -8.74 48.46
N ALA A 467 -28.18 -7.40 48.40
CA ALA A 467 -27.61 -6.61 49.48
C ALA A 467 -28.38 -6.80 50.81
N ARG A 468 -29.71 -6.82 50.77
CA ARG A 468 -30.55 -7.12 51.95
C ARG A 468 -30.35 -8.55 52.46
N ALA A 469 -30.20 -9.51 51.55
CA ALA A 469 -30.04 -10.93 51.87
C ALA A 469 -28.67 -11.25 52.51
N PHE A 470 -27.59 -10.56 52.10
CA PHE A 470 -26.31 -10.60 52.81
C PHE A 470 -26.39 -9.87 54.17
N GLY A 471 -27.03 -8.70 54.20
CA GLY A 471 -27.06 -7.82 55.36
C GLY A 471 -25.68 -7.22 55.69
N GLY A 472 -25.58 -6.51 56.83
CA GLY A 472 -24.36 -5.79 57.21
C GLY A 472 -24.40 -4.33 56.79
N GLU A 473 -23.22 -3.70 56.71
CA GLU A 473 -23.10 -2.33 56.23
C GLU A 473 -23.53 -2.23 54.74
N PRO A 474 -24.34 -1.22 54.34
CA PRO A 474 -24.84 -1.10 52.97
C PRO A 474 -23.76 -1.22 51.89
N ALA A 475 -22.61 -0.53 52.06
CA ALA A 475 -21.53 -0.55 51.08
C ALA A 475 -20.84 -1.93 50.95
N ALA A 476 -20.68 -2.64 52.06
CA ALA A 476 -20.12 -4.00 52.05
C ALA A 476 -21.10 -5.00 51.43
N ALA A 477 -22.39 -4.85 51.71
CA ALA A 477 -23.45 -5.69 51.16
C ALA A 477 -23.61 -5.49 49.64
N GLU A 478 -23.55 -4.25 49.16
CA GLU A 478 -23.57 -3.93 47.72
C GLU A 478 -22.34 -4.51 47.00
N ARG A 479 -21.15 -4.41 47.59
CA ARG A 479 -19.93 -5.03 47.05
C ARG A 479 -20.07 -6.55 46.97
N THR A 480 -20.57 -7.19 48.02
CA THR A 480 -20.76 -8.65 48.04
C THR A 480 -21.81 -9.09 47.02
N ALA A 481 -22.88 -8.31 46.85
CA ALA A 481 -23.89 -8.53 45.81
C ALA A 481 -23.27 -8.47 44.40
N TRP A 482 -22.45 -7.44 44.13
CA TRP A 482 -21.72 -7.31 42.88
C TRP A 482 -20.78 -8.50 42.62
N GLU A 483 -19.95 -8.87 43.59
CA GLU A 483 -19.03 -10.02 43.48
C GLU A 483 -19.77 -11.33 43.18
N THR A 484 -20.96 -11.50 43.76
CA THR A 484 -21.83 -12.66 43.50
C THR A 484 -22.32 -12.68 42.05
N LEU A 485 -22.79 -11.55 41.54
CA LEU A 485 -23.23 -11.44 40.13
C LEU A 485 -22.06 -11.70 39.16
N VAL A 486 -20.86 -11.17 39.45
CA VAL A 486 -19.66 -11.41 38.65
C VAL A 486 -19.28 -12.89 38.64
N ARG A 487 -19.24 -13.56 39.80
CA ARG A 487 -18.96 -15.00 39.86
C ARG A 487 -19.98 -15.80 39.06
N ARG A 488 -21.26 -15.44 39.16
CA ARG A 488 -22.35 -16.08 38.45
C ARG A 488 -22.25 -15.90 36.92
N VAL A 489 -21.81 -14.73 36.44
CA VAL A 489 -21.55 -14.46 35.02
C VAL A 489 -20.41 -15.35 34.47
N VAL A 490 -19.34 -15.54 35.25
CA VAL A 490 -18.17 -16.33 34.84
C VAL A 490 -18.42 -17.84 34.91
N LYS A 491 -19.02 -18.33 36.00
CA LYS A 491 -19.16 -19.79 36.24
C LYS A 491 -20.40 -20.42 35.59
N GLY A 492 -21.39 -19.62 35.19
CA GLY A 492 -22.68 -20.18 34.76
C GLY A 492 -23.49 -20.75 35.93
N SER A 493 -24.51 -21.57 35.61
CA SER A 493 -25.50 -22.10 36.57
C SER A 493 -25.01 -23.27 37.41
N HIS A 494 -23.76 -23.71 37.21
CA HIS A 494 -23.21 -24.86 37.89
C HIS A 494 -22.74 -24.48 39.31
N GLU A 495 -23.42 -25.05 40.31
CA GLU A 495 -23.11 -25.07 41.75
C GLU A 495 -22.23 -23.91 42.25
N ASP A 496 -22.78 -22.69 42.26
CA ASP A 496 -22.09 -21.54 42.86
C ASP A 496 -22.43 -21.43 44.36
N ASP A 497 -21.49 -21.84 45.21
CA ASP A 497 -21.55 -21.69 46.67
C ASP A 497 -21.79 -20.24 47.12
N ALA A 498 -21.58 -19.24 46.25
CA ALA A 498 -21.75 -17.82 46.57
C ALA A 498 -23.16 -17.48 47.10
N LEU A 499 -24.21 -18.10 46.55
CA LEU A 499 -25.60 -17.87 47.00
C LEU A 499 -25.96 -18.67 48.27
N SER A 500 -25.16 -19.67 48.64
CA SER A 500 -25.40 -20.47 49.85
C SER A 500 -25.23 -19.63 51.13
N ALA A 501 -24.38 -18.61 51.08
CA ALA A 501 -24.08 -17.69 52.18
C ALA A 501 -25.23 -16.71 52.51
N LEU A 502 -26.26 -16.62 51.65
CA LEU A 502 -27.42 -15.75 51.88
C LEU A 502 -28.26 -16.20 53.07
N LYS A 503 -28.88 -15.25 53.77
CA LYS A 503 -29.81 -15.54 54.88
C LYS A 503 -31.03 -16.34 54.39
N ALA A 504 -31.40 -17.37 55.15
CA ALA A 504 -32.47 -18.30 54.81
C ALA A 504 -33.80 -17.67 54.31
N PRO A 505 -34.37 -16.62 54.92
CA PRO A 505 -35.67 -16.10 54.50
C PRO A 505 -35.67 -15.46 53.11
N LEU A 506 -34.53 -14.92 52.64
CA LEU A 506 -34.42 -14.23 51.35
C LEU A 506 -33.66 -15.04 50.29
N ARG A 507 -33.07 -16.18 50.67
CA ARG A 507 -32.19 -16.97 49.80
C ARG A 507 -32.91 -17.45 48.54
N ALA A 508 -34.10 -18.04 48.68
CA ALA A 508 -34.84 -18.60 47.55
C ALA A 508 -35.28 -17.51 46.55
N GLU A 509 -35.77 -16.38 47.07
CA GLU A 509 -36.18 -15.22 46.26
C GLU A 509 -34.98 -14.61 45.54
N ALA A 510 -33.87 -14.38 46.25
CA ALA A 510 -32.64 -13.84 45.67
C ALA A 510 -32.05 -14.76 44.59
N HIS A 511 -32.06 -16.07 44.82
CA HIS A 511 -31.61 -17.04 43.83
C HIS A 511 -32.47 -16.97 42.57
N ALA A 512 -33.80 -16.97 42.70
CA ALA A 512 -34.69 -16.88 41.55
C ALA A 512 -34.46 -15.58 40.75
N ALA A 513 -34.34 -14.43 41.44
CA ALA A 513 -34.08 -13.14 40.81
C ALA A 513 -32.73 -13.10 40.07
N VAL A 514 -31.67 -13.70 40.65
CA VAL A 514 -30.37 -13.80 39.99
C VAL A 514 -30.43 -14.66 38.73
N GLU A 515 -31.08 -15.83 38.79
CA GLU A 515 -31.20 -16.72 37.64
C GLU A 515 -31.98 -16.07 36.49
N GLU A 516 -33.09 -15.40 36.80
CA GLU A 516 -33.90 -14.68 35.83
C GLU A 516 -33.09 -13.52 35.21
N LEU A 517 -32.38 -12.73 36.02
CA LEU A 517 -31.48 -11.67 35.54
C LEU A 517 -30.40 -12.22 34.61
N MET A 518 -29.78 -13.35 34.94
CA MET A 518 -28.72 -13.97 34.13
C MET A 518 -29.25 -14.48 32.79
N HIS A 519 -30.49 -14.98 32.76
CA HIS A 519 -31.15 -15.41 31.52
C HIS A 519 -31.36 -14.24 30.55
N ASP A 520 -31.87 -13.11 31.03
CA ASP A 520 -32.02 -11.93 30.18
C ASP A 520 -30.68 -11.26 29.86
N LEU A 521 -29.72 -11.26 30.78
CA LEU A 521 -28.36 -10.80 30.52
C LEU A 521 -27.71 -11.56 29.36
N GLU A 522 -27.95 -12.88 29.27
CA GLU A 522 -27.51 -13.68 28.12
C GLU A 522 -28.16 -13.20 26.82
N ARG A 523 -29.47 -12.97 26.81
CA ARG A 523 -30.19 -12.42 25.65
C ARG A 523 -29.60 -11.07 25.20
N TRP A 524 -29.38 -10.14 26.13
CA TRP A 524 -28.76 -8.83 25.85
C TRP A 524 -27.31 -8.97 25.37
N SER A 525 -26.55 -9.92 25.91
CA SER A 525 -25.18 -10.19 25.47
C SER A 525 -25.11 -10.71 24.03
N ILE A 526 -26.09 -11.52 23.60
CA ILE A 526 -26.20 -12.00 22.22
C ILE A 526 -26.55 -10.83 21.29
N GLU A 527 -27.44 -9.94 21.71
CA GLU A 527 -27.82 -8.76 20.94
C GLU A 527 -26.61 -7.82 20.73
N LEU A 528 -25.83 -7.56 21.80
CA LEU A 528 -24.61 -6.75 21.75
C LEU A 528 -23.62 -7.23 20.68
N GLN A 529 -23.47 -8.55 20.55
CA GLN A 529 -22.57 -9.17 19.58
C GLN A 529 -23.12 -9.14 18.14
N ARG A 530 -24.45 -9.16 17.97
CA ARG A 530 -25.08 -9.39 16.65
C ARG A 530 -25.57 -8.14 15.95
N HIS A 531 -25.85 -7.05 16.66
CA HIS A 531 -26.45 -5.86 16.06
C HIS A 531 -25.47 -5.10 15.15
N CYS A 532 -24.28 -4.78 15.68
CA CYS A 532 -23.17 -4.14 14.96
C CYS A 532 -21.90 -4.96 15.19
N PRO A 533 -21.75 -6.12 14.50
CA PRO A 533 -20.67 -7.06 14.79
C PRO A 533 -19.28 -6.46 14.54
N GLU A 534 -19.11 -5.57 13.56
CA GLU A 534 -17.84 -4.88 13.31
C GLU A 534 -17.43 -3.99 14.48
N ASP A 535 -18.37 -3.19 15.00
CA ASP A 535 -18.15 -2.30 16.16
C ASP A 535 -17.86 -3.10 17.44
N TRP A 536 -18.60 -4.19 17.65
CA TRP A 536 -18.36 -5.10 18.76
C TRP A 536 -17.00 -5.78 18.66
N ASN A 537 -16.62 -6.30 17.49
CA ASN A 537 -15.34 -6.96 17.28
C ASN A 537 -14.18 -5.99 17.53
N GLN A 538 -14.28 -4.74 17.07
CA GLN A 538 -13.29 -3.72 17.38
C GLN A 538 -13.23 -3.44 18.89
N CYS A 539 -14.37 -3.23 19.54
CA CYS A 539 -14.41 -2.94 20.98
C CYS A 539 -13.86 -4.09 21.84
N SER A 540 -14.26 -5.33 21.54
CA SER A 540 -13.81 -6.51 22.26
C SER A 540 -12.32 -6.77 22.04
N ALA A 541 -11.80 -6.58 20.82
CA ALA A 541 -10.38 -6.65 20.53
C ALA A 541 -9.56 -5.67 21.37
N ILE A 542 -10.03 -4.41 21.53
CA ILE A 542 -9.37 -3.42 22.37
C ILE A 542 -9.43 -3.78 23.86
N VAL A 543 -10.57 -4.29 24.34
CA VAL A 543 -10.67 -4.76 25.74
C VAL A 543 -9.70 -5.92 25.97
N VAL A 544 -9.69 -6.93 25.10
CA VAL A 544 -8.75 -8.06 25.16
C VAL A 544 -7.31 -7.56 25.14
N GLN A 545 -6.98 -6.64 24.23
CA GLN A 545 -5.65 -6.03 24.14
C GLN A 545 -5.26 -5.37 25.47
N CYS A 546 -6.16 -4.61 26.09
CA CYS A 546 -5.92 -3.96 27.37
C CYS A 546 -5.78 -4.96 28.53
N LEU A 547 -6.43 -6.12 28.46
CA LEU A 547 -6.34 -7.16 29.50
C LEU A 547 -5.08 -8.03 29.35
N THR A 548 -4.61 -8.27 28.12
CA THR A 548 -3.51 -9.21 27.81
C THR A 548 -2.16 -8.54 27.61
N ARG A 549 -2.10 -7.33 27.01
CA ARG A 549 -0.84 -6.65 26.73
C ARG A 549 -0.33 -5.87 27.95
N GLY A 550 0.35 -6.59 28.85
CA GLY A 550 1.34 -6.00 29.76
C GLY A 550 2.77 -5.98 29.18
N GLY A 551 3.00 -6.63 28.04
CA GLY A 551 4.31 -6.76 27.40
C GLY A 551 4.50 -5.85 26.19
N PRO A 552 5.74 -5.46 25.86
CA PRO A 552 6.04 -4.67 24.67
C PRO A 552 5.58 -5.40 23.41
N ARG A 553 4.96 -4.68 22.47
CA ARG A 553 4.62 -5.24 21.15
C ARG A 553 5.88 -5.86 20.54
N PRO A 554 5.77 -7.04 19.89
CA PRO A 554 6.89 -7.59 19.14
C PRO A 554 7.33 -6.53 18.13
N LYS A 555 8.57 -6.05 18.25
CA LYS A 555 9.10 -5.04 17.35
C LYS A 555 8.97 -5.59 15.93
N PRO A 556 8.25 -4.91 15.03
CA PRO A 556 8.19 -5.30 13.63
C PRO A 556 9.61 -5.50 13.10
N GLY A 557 9.79 -6.58 12.34
CA GLY A 557 11.11 -7.03 11.87
C GLY A 557 11.90 -5.92 11.17
N PRO A 558 13.22 -6.07 11.08
CA PRO A 558 14.09 -5.08 10.45
C PRO A 558 13.63 -4.76 9.03
N PHE A 559 13.92 -3.54 8.59
CA PHE A 559 13.70 -3.06 7.24
C PHE A 559 13.99 -4.15 6.19
N LYS A 560 12.94 -4.59 5.49
CA LYS A 560 13.05 -5.42 4.29
C LYS A 560 12.62 -4.56 3.11
N VAL A 561 13.59 -4.22 2.28
CA VAL A 561 13.38 -3.68 0.93
C VAL A 561 12.73 -4.75 0.08
#